data_AF-A0A2V7Y4C4-F1
#
_entry.id   AF-A0A2V7Y4C4-F1
#
_cell.length_a   1.000
_cell.length_b   1.000
_cell.length_c   1.000
_cell.angle_alpha   90.00
_cell.angle_beta   90.00
_cell.angle_gamma   90.00
#
_symmetry.space_group_name_H-M   'P 1'
#
loop_
_entity.id
_entity.type
_entity.pdbx_description
1 polymer ?
#
loop_
_entity_poly.entity_id
_entity_poly.type
_entity_poly.pdbx_seq_one_letter_code
_entity_poly.pdbx_strand_id
1 'polypeptide(L)'
;MRVLAQVRSLLGVGSLVVWLLVGELWERFVVWPAMRLRPGRADAILAWYMKGMSRGIFAIIRAAGGRAARTGTIPTAAPALIIMNHQSLLDIPTATLMAAPYICRFIARARYGRFVPSVSLCMRLLGCPLIEPSNRKASLRALRDAARDQPHGLVVFPEGHRTRDGEIQPFHAAGVEIMLRERPLPVPSCSGCARRWWIASVGCARTKVWPPEALRSAVRARVRPATGQDDAAEVARAVVAAGGDAVRAVVFFGSRKTQARPDAYSAYDLFVVVAAYVPFYRSLRRAGRLRRRPALAAALNAWLPPNQVSVPVALAGGTPVLAKCAVVSEAALARGTSVARKDHFMAGRLFQPTEVVFVADESAGLSTLEALVSAHALTYEWGRAWLPARFDVADYCRTLLRVSYAGEIRPEPEGRADALWRAQEQYLRPVYSVLLAELAARGDLREGPAGTFALARPASAGERIRGRLYFQWSLVRATVRWAKYIVTFEDWLEFLLRKARRHSGQPIELTERERRLPLIFLWPRVIEYLRHKDKSWRA
;
A
#
# COMPACT_ATOMS: atom_id res chain seq x y z
N MET A 1 -19.83 -19.76 -7.62
CA MET A 1 -18.86 -18.63 -7.67
C MET A 1 -17.65 -18.87 -8.58
N ARG A 2 -16.97 -20.04 -8.56
CA ARG A 2 -15.81 -20.29 -9.44
C ARG A 2 -16.14 -20.31 -10.94
N VAL A 3 -17.28 -20.91 -11.32
CA VAL A 3 -17.74 -20.98 -12.71
C VAL A 3 -18.01 -19.58 -13.29
N LEU A 4 -18.69 -18.71 -12.54
CA LEU A 4 -18.92 -17.30 -12.93
C LEU A 4 -17.61 -16.51 -13.12
N ALA A 5 -16.58 -16.77 -12.29
CA ALA A 5 -15.28 -16.13 -12.45
C ALA A 5 -14.52 -16.66 -13.68
N GLN A 6 -14.64 -17.96 -13.98
CA GLN A 6 -14.06 -18.58 -15.17
C GLN A 6 -14.72 -18.08 -16.46
N VAL A 7 -16.05 -18.00 -16.50
CA VAL A 7 -16.81 -17.46 -17.63
C VAL A 7 -16.44 -16.00 -17.89
N ARG A 8 -16.36 -15.16 -16.84
CA ARG A 8 -15.90 -13.76 -16.97
C ARG A 8 -14.47 -13.64 -17.48
N SER A 9 -13.59 -14.56 -17.09
CA SER A 9 -12.20 -14.57 -17.55
C SER A 9 -12.10 -14.97 -19.02
N LEU A 10 -12.86 -15.97 -19.44
CA LEU A 10 -12.93 -16.41 -20.84
C LEU A 10 -13.51 -15.32 -21.75
N LEU A 11 -14.61 -14.69 -21.33
CA LEU A 11 -15.19 -13.54 -22.03
C LEU A 11 -14.18 -12.38 -22.11
N GLY A 12 -13.44 -12.11 -21.03
CA GLY A 12 -12.40 -11.09 -21.02
C GLY A 12 -11.27 -11.36 -22.02
N VAL A 13 -10.81 -12.61 -22.12
CA VAL A 13 -9.80 -13.02 -23.12
C VAL A 13 -10.35 -12.89 -24.53
N GLY A 14 -11.58 -13.35 -24.79
CA GLY A 14 -12.22 -13.22 -26.09
C GLY A 14 -12.38 -11.75 -26.51
N SER A 15 -12.86 -10.89 -25.61
CA SER A 15 -12.96 -9.44 -25.85
C SER A 15 -11.60 -8.80 -26.12
N LEU A 16 -10.53 -9.27 -25.47
CA LEU A 16 -9.17 -8.78 -25.72
C LEU A 16 -8.69 -9.13 -27.13
N VAL A 17 -8.96 -10.35 -27.61
CA VAL A 17 -8.62 -10.77 -28.98
C VAL A 17 -9.36 -9.92 -30.00
N VAL A 18 -10.68 -9.74 -29.83
CA VAL A 18 -11.49 -8.89 -30.70
C VAL A 18 -10.97 -7.44 -30.69
N TRP A 19 -10.62 -6.91 -29.53
CA TRP A 19 -10.06 -5.57 -29.40
C TRP A 19 -8.76 -5.39 -30.19
N LEU A 20 -7.86 -6.39 -30.17
CA LEU A 20 -6.62 -6.36 -30.94
C LEU A 20 -6.87 -6.46 -32.45
N LEU A 21 -7.85 -7.26 -32.90
CA LEU A 21 -8.23 -7.37 -34.31
C LEU A 21 -8.84 -6.07 -34.84
N VAL A 22 -9.76 -5.45 -34.08
CA VAL A 22 -10.30 -4.12 -34.39
C VAL A 22 -9.19 -3.08 -34.42
N GLY A 23 -8.25 -3.17 -33.46
CA GLY A 23 -7.05 -2.36 -33.43
C GLY A 23 -6.22 -2.46 -34.70
N GLU A 24 -6.03 -3.67 -35.24
CA GLU A 24 -5.29 -3.89 -36.49
C GLU A 24 -5.96 -3.23 -37.70
N LEU A 25 -7.29 -3.35 -37.82
CA LEU A 25 -8.04 -2.68 -38.89
C LEU A 25 -7.91 -1.16 -38.77
N TRP A 26 -8.10 -0.62 -37.56
CA TRP A 26 -7.97 0.81 -37.30
C TRP A 26 -6.56 1.33 -37.60
N GLU A 27 -5.54 0.53 -37.26
CA GLU A 27 -4.16 0.87 -37.54
C GLU A 27 -3.88 0.98 -39.04
N ARG A 28 -4.36 0.01 -39.82
CA ARG A 28 -4.15 -0.06 -41.28
C ARG A 28 -4.91 1.01 -42.04
N PHE A 29 -6.17 1.28 -41.67
CA PHE A 29 -7.07 2.13 -42.44
C PHE A 29 -7.17 3.57 -41.91
N VAL A 30 -6.75 3.84 -40.67
CA VAL A 30 -6.86 5.18 -40.07
C VAL A 30 -5.49 5.70 -39.64
N VAL A 31 -4.77 4.97 -38.79
CA VAL A 31 -3.50 5.46 -38.20
C VAL A 31 -2.41 5.61 -39.25
N TRP A 32 -2.17 4.57 -40.05
CA TRP A 32 -1.13 4.58 -41.07
C TRP A 32 -1.35 5.65 -42.16
N PRO A 33 -2.56 5.80 -42.75
CA PRO A 33 -2.84 6.90 -43.67
C PRO A 33 -2.70 8.27 -43.00
N ALA A 34 -3.17 8.44 -41.76
CA ALA A 34 -3.06 9.71 -41.04
C ALA A 34 -1.59 10.11 -40.78
N MET A 35 -0.72 9.14 -40.47
CA MET A 35 0.72 9.38 -40.32
C MET A 35 1.38 9.76 -41.64
N ARG A 36 0.99 9.13 -42.76
CA ARG A 36 1.46 9.46 -44.12
C ARG A 36 1.04 10.87 -44.54
N LEU A 37 -0.20 11.26 -44.24
CA LEU A 37 -0.76 12.57 -44.58
C LEU A 37 -0.22 13.71 -43.71
N ARG A 38 0.19 13.42 -42.46
CA ARG A 38 0.69 14.41 -41.50
C ARG A 38 1.97 13.94 -40.80
N PRO A 39 3.11 13.87 -41.51
CA PRO A 39 4.35 13.33 -40.96
C PRO A 39 4.84 14.09 -39.72
N GLY A 40 4.68 15.42 -39.67
CA GLY A 40 5.04 16.23 -38.50
C GLY A 40 4.21 15.96 -37.23
N ARG A 41 3.12 15.18 -37.32
CA ARG A 41 2.31 14.75 -36.17
C ARG A 41 2.33 13.23 -35.97
N ALA A 42 3.17 12.49 -36.69
CA ALA A 42 3.19 11.03 -36.68
C ALA A 42 3.33 10.46 -35.26
N ASP A 43 4.26 10.98 -34.46
CA ASP A 43 4.48 10.53 -33.08
C ASP A 43 3.27 10.80 -32.17
N ALA A 44 2.59 11.93 -32.35
CA ALA A 44 1.41 12.28 -31.58
C ALA A 44 0.20 11.40 -31.96
N ILE A 45 0.02 11.12 -33.26
CA ILE A 45 -1.03 10.23 -33.79
C ILE A 45 -0.82 8.81 -33.24
N LEU A 46 0.41 8.29 -33.32
CA LEU A 46 0.74 6.96 -32.83
C LEU A 46 0.62 6.86 -31.31
N ALA A 47 1.07 7.88 -30.57
CA ALA A 47 0.89 7.97 -29.12
C ALA A 47 -0.59 7.98 -28.74
N TRP A 48 -1.43 8.73 -29.45
CA TRP A 48 -2.87 8.76 -29.22
C TRP A 48 -3.50 7.37 -29.43
N TYR A 49 -3.20 6.72 -30.56
CA TYR A 49 -3.69 5.39 -30.88
C TYR A 49 -3.27 4.36 -29.83
N MET A 50 -1.96 4.26 -29.53
CA MET A 50 -1.44 3.27 -28.59
C MET A 50 -1.97 3.50 -27.16
N LYS A 51 -2.12 4.76 -26.73
CA LYS A 51 -2.75 5.07 -25.43
C LYS A 51 -4.23 4.72 -25.43
N GLY A 52 -4.95 4.93 -26.54
CA GLY A 52 -6.33 4.48 -26.72
C GLY A 52 -6.47 2.96 -26.60
N MET A 53 -5.67 2.23 -27.38
CA MET A 53 -5.61 0.76 -27.33
C MET A 53 -5.30 0.25 -25.93
N SER A 54 -4.31 0.84 -25.26
CA SER A 54 -3.91 0.45 -23.90
C SER A 54 -5.02 0.72 -22.87
N ARG A 55 -5.74 1.85 -22.97
CA ARG A 55 -6.91 2.13 -22.12
C ARG A 55 -8.01 1.10 -22.31
N GLY A 56 -8.29 0.70 -23.56
CA GLY A 56 -9.25 -0.35 -23.90
C GLY A 56 -8.89 -1.70 -23.29
N ILE A 57 -7.63 -2.13 -23.42
CA ILE A 57 -7.11 -3.37 -22.80
C ILE A 57 -7.37 -3.36 -21.29
N PHE A 58 -7.02 -2.26 -20.59
CA PHE A 58 -7.25 -2.17 -19.15
C PHE A 58 -8.74 -2.07 -18.77
N ALA A 59 -9.59 -1.51 -19.63
CA ALA A 59 -11.03 -1.48 -19.41
C ALA A 59 -11.64 -2.90 -19.49
N ILE A 60 -11.25 -3.68 -20.50
CA ILE A 60 -11.66 -5.09 -20.67
C ILE A 60 -11.19 -5.93 -19.47
N ILE A 61 -9.92 -5.78 -19.06
CA ILE A 61 -9.38 -6.47 -17.88
C ILE A 61 -10.16 -6.09 -16.62
N ARG A 62 -10.52 -4.81 -16.46
CA ARG A 62 -11.32 -4.34 -15.33
C ARG A 62 -12.72 -4.95 -15.32
N ALA A 63 -13.38 -5.03 -16.48
CA ALA A 63 -14.69 -5.67 -16.63
C ALA A 63 -14.61 -7.17 -16.31
N ALA A 64 -13.53 -7.84 -16.72
CA ALA A 64 -13.24 -9.24 -16.39
C ALA A 64 -12.91 -9.45 -14.89
N GLY A 65 -12.78 -8.39 -14.09
CA GLY A 65 -12.53 -8.44 -12.64
C GLY A 65 -11.07 -8.20 -12.24
N GLY A 66 -10.19 -7.95 -13.21
CA GLY A 66 -8.82 -7.54 -12.98
C GLY A 66 -8.73 -6.12 -12.41
N ARG A 67 -7.63 -5.81 -11.74
CA ARG A 67 -7.35 -4.47 -11.23
C ARG A 67 -5.93 -4.10 -11.59
N ALA A 68 -5.71 -2.86 -11.98
CA ALA A 68 -4.41 -2.29 -12.27
C ALA A 68 -4.33 -0.87 -11.69
N ALA A 69 -3.19 -0.54 -11.11
CA ALA A 69 -2.86 0.78 -10.59
C ALA A 69 -1.48 1.13 -11.12
N ARG A 70 -1.30 2.40 -11.46
CA ARG A 70 -0.07 2.96 -12.02
C ARG A 70 0.25 4.22 -11.25
N THR A 71 1.51 4.43 -10.94
CA THR A 71 1.99 5.57 -10.16
C THR A 71 3.22 6.14 -10.85
N GLY A 72 3.28 7.46 -11.03
CA GLY A 72 4.40 8.13 -11.71
C GLY A 72 4.20 8.27 -13.22
N THR A 73 5.21 8.82 -13.88
CA THR A 73 5.23 9.12 -15.33
C THR A 73 6.62 8.82 -15.90
N ILE A 74 6.67 8.24 -17.08
CA ILE A 74 7.90 8.02 -17.84
C ILE A 74 8.13 9.24 -18.74
N PRO A 75 9.18 10.06 -18.52
CA PRO A 75 9.47 11.20 -19.34
C PRO A 75 9.97 10.70 -20.70
N THR A 76 9.23 11.06 -21.74
CA THR A 76 9.54 10.74 -23.14
C THR A 76 9.64 12.00 -23.98
N ALA A 77 9.80 13.16 -23.34
CA ALA A 77 10.03 14.45 -24.03
C ALA A 77 11.44 14.55 -24.61
N ALA A 78 12.37 13.75 -24.08
CA ALA A 78 13.74 13.63 -24.54
C ALA A 78 14.14 12.15 -24.58
N PRO A 79 15.20 11.79 -25.32
CA PRO A 79 15.73 10.44 -25.37
C PRO A 79 16.10 9.90 -23.99
N ALA A 80 15.62 8.71 -23.66
CA ALA A 80 15.90 8.03 -22.39
C ALA A 80 15.90 6.51 -22.56
N LEU A 81 16.69 5.81 -21.75
CA LEU A 81 16.77 4.34 -21.74
C LEU A 81 16.03 3.76 -20.53
N ILE A 82 14.79 3.36 -20.71
CA ILE A 82 13.94 2.86 -19.63
C ILE A 82 14.22 1.38 -19.37
N ILE A 83 14.73 1.05 -18.20
CA ILE A 83 14.88 -0.33 -17.76
C ILE A 83 13.55 -0.77 -17.16
N MET A 84 12.96 -1.86 -17.66
CA MET A 84 11.73 -2.43 -17.08
C MET A 84 11.87 -3.93 -16.92
N ASN A 85 11.42 -4.48 -15.79
CA ASN A 85 11.30 -5.93 -15.63
C ASN A 85 10.22 -6.50 -16.58
N HIS A 86 10.27 -7.81 -16.86
CA HIS A 86 9.34 -8.43 -17.82
C HIS A 86 8.48 -9.54 -17.19
N GLN A 87 7.46 -9.13 -16.43
CA GLN A 87 6.61 -10.05 -15.66
C GLN A 87 5.24 -10.32 -16.32
N SER A 88 4.82 -9.51 -17.30
CA SER A 88 3.49 -9.63 -17.91
C SER A 88 3.42 -9.12 -19.36
N LEU A 89 2.39 -9.53 -20.09
CA LEU A 89 2.01 -8.84 -21.34
C LEU A 89 1.50 -7.41 -21.08
N LEU A 90 1.04 -7.13 -19.86
CA LEU A 90 0.52 -5.82 -19.47
C LEU A 90 1.61 -4.78 -19.22
N ASP A 91 2.87 -5.20 -19.24
CA ASP A 91 4.05 -4.36 -19.08
C ASP A 91 4.08 -3.26 -20.17
N ILE A 92 3.88 -3.66 -21.43
CA ILE A 92 3.89 -2.76 -22.58
C ILE A 92 2.74 -1.72 -22.50
N PRO A 93 1.45 -2.10 -22.37
CA PRO A 93 0.36 -1.15 -22.16
C PRO A 93 0.54 -0.25 -20.93
N THR A 94 1.21 -0.76 -19.88
CA THR A 94 1.51 0.04 -18.68
C THR A 94 2.51 1.14 -19.01
N ALA A 95 3.65 0.80 -19.61
CA ALA A 95 4.66 1.76 -20.02
C ALA A 95 4.08 2.80 -20.99
N THR A 96 3.27 2.36 -21.98
CA THR A 96 2.59 3.25 -22.93
C THR A 96 1.69 4.28 -22.24
N LEU A 97 0.93 3.89 -21.20
CA LEU A 97 0.05 4.80 -20.47
C LEU A 97 0.80 5.73 -19.51
N MET A 98 1.97 5.32 -19.03
CA MET A 98 2.79 6.11 -18.12
C MET A 98 3.72 7.08 -18.86
N ALA A 99 4.03 6.80 -20.13
CA ALA A 99 4.85 7.66 -20.98
C ALA A 99 4.18 9.00 -21.29
N ALA A 100 4.93 10.10 -21.13
CA ALA A 100 4.48 11.45 -21.45
C ALA A 100 5.64 12.36 -21.90
N PRO A 101 5.45 13.20 -22.94
CA PRO A 101 4.23 13.37 -23.73
C PRO A 101 4.01 12.24 -24.77
N TYR A 102 5.10 11.69 -25.32
CA TYR A 102 5.08 10.62 -26.33
C TYR A 102 5.10 9.22 -25.69
N ILE A 103 5.26 8.18 -26.51
CA ILE A 103 5.32 6.78 -26.10
C ILE A 103 6.75 6.23 -26.27
N CYS A 104 7.06 5.15 -25.57
CA CYS A 104 8.37 4.49 -25.69
C CYS A 104 8.41 3.51 -26.87
N ARG A 105 9.58 3.36 -27.49
CA ARG A 105 9.94 2.19 -28.31
C ARG A 105 10.25 1.00 -27.41
N PHE A 106 10.15 -0.22 -27.93
CA PHE A 106 10.42 -1.45 -27.18
C PHE A 106 11.41 -2.32 -27.93
N ILE A 107 12.40 -2.84 -27.20
CA ILE A 107 13.25 -3.91 -27.72
C ILE A 107 12.45 -5.21 -27.74
N ALA A 108 12.40 -5.87 -28.90
CA ALA A 108 11.61 -7.08 -29.07
C ALA A 108 12.31 -8.11 -29.96
N ARG A 109 11.87 -9.37 -29.87
CA ARG A 109 12.35 -10.43 -30.76
C ARG A 109 11.79 -10.26 -32.17
N ALA A 110 12.63 -10.51 -33.18
CA ALA A 110 12.25 -10.39 -34.60
C ALA A 110 10.97 -11.13 -34.98
N ARG A 111 10.73 -12.30 -34.37
CA ARG A 111 9.48 -13.08 -34.55
C ARG A 111 8.19 -12.31 -34.27
N TYR A 112 8.20 -11.33 -33.36
CA TYR A 112 7.00 -10.55 -33.02
C TYR A 112 6.73 -9.41 -34.03
N GLY A 113 7.70 -9.10 -34.88
CA GLY A 113 7.53 -8.17 -36.00
C GLY A 113 6.67 -8.73 -37.13
N ARG A 114 6.21 -9.99 -37.05
CA ARG A 114 5.40 -10.65 -38.09
C ARG A 114 4.20 -11.38 -37.47
N PHE A 115 3.05 -11.31 -38.14
CA PHE A 115 1.83 -12.11 -37.87
C PHE A 115 1.20 -11.97 -36.47
N VAL A 116 1.48 -10.89 -35.72
CA VAL A 116 0.77 -10.58 -34.46
C VAL A 116 -0.16 -9.38 -34.69
N PRO A 117 -1.50 -9.58 -34.59
CA PRO A 117 -2.48 -8.52 -34.78
C PRO A 117 -2.20 -7.27 -33.95
N SER A 118 -2.27 -6.10 -34.57
CA SER A 118 -2.00 -4.76 -33.99
C SER A 118 -0.58 -4.55 -33.44
N VAL A 119 0.16 -5.60 -33.09
CA VAL A 119 1.51 -5.49 -32.54
C VAL A 119 2.55 -5.37 -33.64
N SER A 120 2.49 -6.23 -34.67
CA SER A 120 3.55 -6.29 -35.69
C SER A 120 3.62 -5.02 -36.55
N LEU A 121 2.48 -4.44 -36.93
CA LEU A 121 2.46 -3.18 -37.68
C LEU A 121 2.89 -2.03 -36.78
N CYS A 122 2.42 -1.99 -35.53
CA CYS A 122 2.72 -0.90 -34.61
C CYS A 122 4.21 -0.85 -34.28
N MET A 123 4.86 -2.01 -34.13
CA MET A 123 6.31 -2.10 -33.96
C MET A 123 7.08 -1.52 -35.16
N ARG A 124 6.58 -1.71 -36.39
CA ARG A 124 7.19 -1.12 -37.60
C ARG A 124 6.98 0.39 -37.66
N LEU A 125 5.76 0.86 -37.39
CA LEU A 125 5.43 2.28 -37.37
C LEU A 125 6.20 3.05 -36.30
N LEU A 126 6.44 2.41 -35.15
CA LEU A 126 7.17 2.98 -34.03
C LEU A 126 8.70 2.93 -34.22
N GLY A 127 9.20 2.10 -35.15
CA GLY A 127 10.62 1.88 -35.36
C GLY A 127 11.28 1.10 -34.23
N CYS A 128 10.60 0.08 -33.69
CA CYS A 128 11.14 -0.75 -32.61
C CYS A 128 12.33 -1.60 -33.08
N PRO A 129 13.45 -1.63 -32.34
CA PRO A 129 14.56 -2.52 -32.65
C PRO A 129 14.17 -3.98 -32.48
N LEU A 130 14.42 -4.76 -33.52
CA LEU A 130 14.18 -6.20 -33.57
C LEU A 130 15.48 -6.96 -33.37
N ILE A 131 15.52 -7.82 -32.37
CA ILE A 131 16.68 -8.64 -31.99
C ILE A 131 16.44 -10.09 -32.39
N GLU A 132 17.48 -10.72 -32.93
CA GLU A 132 17.52 -12.14 -33.26
C GLU A 132 18.66 -12.80 -32.47
N PRO A 133 18.36 -13.62 -31.44
CA PRO A 133 19.41 -14.23 -30.59
C PRO A 133 20.41 -15.09 -31.37
N SER A 134 19.99 -15.70 -32.49
CA SER A 134 20.88 -16.49 -33.36
C SER A 134 21.89 -15.64 -34.14
N ASN A 135 21.64 -14.35 -34.32
CA ASN A 135 22.55 -13.43 -35.01
C ASN A 135 22.99 -12.29 -34.09
N ARG A 136 24.00 -12.58 -33.27
CA ARG A 136 24.57 -11.62 -32.30
C ARG A 136 25.05 -10.34 -32.96
N LYS A 137 25.73 -10.41 -34.12
CA LYS A 137 26.27 -9.23 -34.82
C LYS A 137 25.16 -8.29 -35.28
N ALA A 138 24.09 -8.82 -35.85
CA ALA A 138 22.92 -8.03 -36.25
C ALA A 138 22.21 -7.40 -35.04
N SER A 139 22.02 -8.18 -33.98
CA SER A 139 21.38 -7.70 -32.75
C SER A 139 22.15 -6.57 -32.07
N LEU A 140 23.48 -6.67 -32.03
CA LEU A 140 24.32 -5.60 -31.48
C LEU A 140 24.27 -4.32 -32.31
N ARG A 141 24.21 -4.43 -33.64
CA ARG A 141 24.01 -3.27 -34.51
C ARG A 141 22.66 -2.61 -34.26
N ALA A 142 21.57 -3.39 -34.24
CA ALA A 142 20.24 -2.89 -33.97
C ALA A 142 20.12 -2.16 -32.61
N LEU A 143 20.84 -2.64 -31.58
CA LEU A 143 20.91 -1.96 -30.28
C LEU A 143 21.63 -0.60 -30.37
N ARG A 144 22.76 -0.53 -31.08
CA ARG A 144 23.50 0.73 -31.28
C ARG A 144 22.67 1.73 -32.08
N ASP A 145 22.11 1.30 -33.20
CA ASP A 145 21.28 2.15 -34.06
C ASP A 145 20.06 2.67 -33.29
N ALA A 146 19.41 1.82 -32.48
CA ALA A 146 18.30 2.25 -31.63
C ALA A 146 18.70 3.28 -30.57
N ALA A 147 19.85 3.10 -29.92
CA ALA A 147 20.36 4.06 -28.93
C ALA A 147 20.74 5.41 -29.57
N ARG A 148 21.30 5.37 -30.78
CA ARG A 148 21.66 6.57 -31.55
C ARG A 148 20.42 7.34 -32.00
N ASP A 149 19.48 6.64 -32.65
CA ASP A 149 18.38 7.25 -33.41
C ASP A 149 17.08 7.39 -32.61
N GLN A 150 17.06 7.03 -31.32
CA GLN A 150 15.86 7.21 -30.49
C GLN A 150 15.54 8.69 -30.25
N PRO A 151 14.33 9.16 -30.65
CA PRO A 151 13.89 10.53 -30.38
C PRO A 151 13.26 10.66 -28.97
N HIS A 152 12.73 9.55 -28.43
CA HIS A 152 11.96 9.49 -27.19
C HIS A 152 12.49 8.36 -26.29
N GLY A 153 11.65 7.82 -25.41
CA GLY A 153 12.02 6.70 -24.55
C GLY A 153 12.22 5.38 -25.32
N LEU A 154 13.22 4.58 -24.93
CA LEU A 154 13.41 3.20 -25.34
C LEU A 154 13.35 2.29 -24.12
N VAL A 155 12.40 1.36 -24.10
CA VAL A 155 12.23 0.39 -23.01
C VAL A 155 13.04 -0.87 -23.30
N VAL A 156 13.80 -1.29 -22.29
CA VAL A 156 14.65 -2.49 -22.29
C VAL A 156 14.19 -3.42 -21.19
N PHE A 157 13.98 -4.67 -21.58
CA PHE A 157 13.72 -5.77 -20.66
C PHE A 157 15.02 -6.55 -20.44
N PRO A 158 15.78 -6.27 -19.37
CA PRO A 158 17.13 -6.81 -19.18
C PRO A 158 17.14 -8.33 -18.94
N GLU A 159 15.99 -8.91 -18.62
CA GLU A 159 15.76 -10.35 -18.45
C GLU A 159 15.75 -11.12 -19.79
N GLY A 160 15.55 -10.43 -20.93
CA GLY A 160 15.58 -11.03 -22.28
C GLY A 160 14.38 -11.93 -22.64
N HIS A 161 13.60 -12.38 -21.66
CA HIS A 161 12.32 -13.05 -21.84
C HIS A 161 11.34 -12.70 -20.72
N ARG A 162 10.04 -12.88 -20.98
CA ARG A 162 9.03 -12.76 -19.93
C ARG A 162 9.14 -13.94 -18.96
N THR A 163 9.02 -13.71 -17.66
CA THR A 163 8.91 -14.81 -16.69
C THR A 163 7.60 -15.60 -16.85
N ARG A 164 7.64 -16.91 -16.56
CA ARG A 164 6.48 -17.82 -16.61
C ARG A 164 5.76 -17.93 -15.27
N ASP A 165 6.52 -17.86 -14.18
CA ASP A 165 6.02 -17.95 -12.81
C ASP A 165 5.80 -16.57 -12.18
N GLY A 166 6.32 -15.51 -12.79
CA GLY A 166 6.22 -14.16 -12.25
C GLY A 166 7.39 -13.79 -11.35
N GLU A 167 8.43 -14.60 -11.22
CA GLU A 167 9.68 -14.25 -10.53
C GLU A 167 10.62 -13.46 -11.45
N ILE A 168 11.29 -12.44 -10.89
CA ILE A 168 12.24 -11.59 -11.63
C ILE A 168 13.48 -12.42 -11.98
N GLN A 169 13.85 -12.41 -13.26
CA GLN A 169 15.00 -13.14 -13.78
C GLN A 169 16.32 -12.33 -13.65
N PRO A 170 17.48 -12.97 -13.88
CA PRO A 170 18.77 -12.27 -13.86
C PRO A 170 18.84 -11.10 -14.84
N PHE A 171 19.54 -10.05 -14.43
CA PHE A 171 19.74 -8.84 -15.22
C PHE A 171 20.92 -9.02 -16.20
N HIS A 172 20.64 -9.02 -17.51
CA HIS A 172 21.70 -9.07 -18.53
C HIS A 172 22.17 -7.66 -18.94
N ALA A 173 23.26 -7.20 -18.32
CA ALA A 173 23.78 -5.83 -18.48
C ALA A 173 24.36 -5.51 -19.86
N ALA A 174 24.89 -6.51 -20.58
CA ALA A 174 25.67 -6.30 -21.80
C ALA A 174 24.93 -5.47 -22.89
N GLY A 175 23.62 -5.67 -23.04
CA GLY A 175 22.83 -4.88 -24.01
C GLY A 175 22.72 -3.41 -23.61
N VAL A 176 22.43 -3.16 -22.33
CA VAL A 176 22.31 -1.81 -21.74
C VAL A 176 23.64 -1.07 -21.82
N GLU A 177 24.74 -1.72 -21.45
CA GLU A 177 26.08 -1.12 -21.51
C GLU A 177 26.45 -0.66 -22.91
N ILE A 178 26.15 -1.46 -23.94
CA ILE A 178 26.45 -1.11 -25.33
C ILE A 178 25.65 0.12 -25.77
N MET A 179 24.36 0.20 -25.40
CA MET A 179 23.53 1.36 -25.72
C MET A 179 24.03 2.63 -25.01
N LEU A 180 24.44 2.54 -23.75
CA LEU A 180 24.96 3.68 -22.99
C LEU A 180 26.34 4.14 -23.46
N ARG A 181 27.18 3.22 -23.95
CA ARG A 181 28.46 3.56 -24.60
C ARG A 181 28.25 4.26 -25.94
N GLU A 182 27.25 3.83 -26.72
CA GLU A 182 26.90 4.46 -28.00
C GLU A 182 26.33 5.87 -27.80
N ARG A 183 25.47 6.04 -26.80
CA ARG A 183 24.90 7.34 -26.43
C ARG A 183 24.65 7.41 -24.92
N PRO A 184 25.30 8.34 -24.20
CA PRO A 184 24.98 8.59 -22.80
C PRO A 184 23.53 9.07 -22.67
N LEU A 185 22.68 8.24 -22.08
CA LEU A 185 21.24 8.48 -21.95
C LEU A 185 20.84 8.42 -20.48
N PRO A 186 19.85 9.23 -20.03
CA PRO A 186 19.21 9.01 -18.74
C PRO A 186 18.62 7.59 -18.67
N VAL A 187 18.70 6.92 -17.51
CA VAL A 187 18.32 5.49 -17.38
C VAL A 187 17.19 5.26 -16.38
N PRO A 188 15.91 5.41 -16.79
CA PRO A 188 14.83 5.27 -15.84
C PRO A 188 14.46 3.83 -15.51
N SER A 189 14.49 3.41 -14.24
CA SER A 189 14.17 2.03 -13.86
C SER A 189 12.71 1.79 -13.48
N CYS A 190 11.84 1.35 -14.38
CA CYS A 190 10.48 0.91 -14.06
C CYS A 190 10.44 -0.54 -13.53
N SER A 191 9.56 -0.85 -12.58
CA SER A 191 9.24 -2.24 -12.22
C SER A 191 7.73 -2.48 -12.23
N GLY A 192 7.32 -3.66 -12.68
CA GLY A 192 5.94 -4.10 -12.83
C GLY A 192 5.83 -5.58 -12.50
N CYS A 193 5.03 -5.93 -11.50
CA CYS A 193 4.87 -7.30 -11.01
C CYS A 193 3.44 -7.83 -11.19
N ALA A 194 3.34 -9.03 -11.78
CA ALA A 194 2.07 -9.71 -12.05
C ALA A 194 1.45 -10.41 -10.82
N ARG A 195 2.25 -10.72 -9.79
CA ARG A 195 1.79 -11.45 -8.58
C ARG A 195 1.63 -10.58 -7.34
N ARG A 196 2.29 -9.43 -7.28
CA ARG A 196 2.26 -8.54 -6.11
C ARG A 196 2.56 -7.12 -6.58
N TRP A 197 1.61 -6.23 -6.40
CA TRP A 197 1.66 -4.80 -6.74
C TRP A 197 3.00 -4.14 -6.36
N TRP A 198 3.42 -3.14 -7.18
CA TRP A 198 4.21 -1.91 -6.87
C TRP A 198 5.46 -1.62 -7.73
N ILE A 199 5.78 -0.30 -7.74
CA ILE A 199 7.01 0.45 -8.08
C ILE A 199 7.37 0.68 -9.55
N ALA A 200 6.79 1.72 -10.17
CA ALA A 200 7.53 2.42 -11.23
C ALA A 200 8.53 3.38 -10.59
N SER A 201 9.82 3.03 -10.59
CA SER A 201 10.87 4.02 -10.57
C SER A 201 11.05 4.54 -12.00
N VAL A 202 11.48 5.78 -12.14
CA VAL A 202 11.79 6.38 -13.43
C VAL A 202 13.01 7.27 -13.18
N GLY A 203 14.18 6.66 -13.14
CA GLY A 203 15.50 7.33 -13.15
C GLY A 203 15.81 8.18 -14.38
N CYS A 204 15.52 9.47 -14.33
CA CYS A 204 16.53 10.41 -14.81
C CYS A 204 17.56 10.57 -13.68
N ALA A 205 18.84 10.78 -14.01
CA ALA A 205 19.89 11.04 -13.02
C ALA A 205 19.37 12.01 -11.92
N ARG A 206 19.29 11.53 -10.67
CA ARG A 206 18.59 12.10 -9.49
C ARG A 206 17.11 11.70 -9.24
N THR A 207 16.73 10.43 -9.34
CA THR A 207 15.48 9.98 -8.66
C THR A 207 15.77 9.05 -7.49
N LYS A 208 15.62 9.57 -6.27
CA LYS A 208 15.60 8.79 -5.04
C LYS A 208 14.44 7.78 -5.11
N VAL A 209 14.70 6.51 -4.78
CA VAL A 209 13.66 5.50 -4.50
C VAL A 209 12.63 6.11 -3.54
N TRP A 210 11.33 5.92 -3.77
CA TRP A 210 10.28 6.41 -2.85
C TRP A 210 9.53 5.23 -2.21
N PRO A 211 9.45 5.13 -0.88
CA PRO A 211 10.01 6.08 0.09
C PRO A 211 11.55 6.10 0.10
N PRO A 212 12.19 7.23 0.46
CA PRO A 212 13.64 7.41 0.40
C PRO A 212 14.37 6.57 1.45
N GLU A 213 15.61 6.20 1.15
CA GLU A 213 16.42 5.38 2.06
C GLU A 213 16.67 6.08 3.41
N ALA A 214 16.77 7.41 3.40
CA ALA A 214 16.82 8.20 4.62
C ALA A 214 15.57 7.98 5.50
N LEU A 215 14.38 7.88 4.89
CA LEU A 215 13.16 7.58 5.64
C LEU A 215 13.14 6.14 6.15
N ARG A 216 13.60 5.16 5.33
CA ARG A 216 13.75 3.77 5.78
C ARG A 216 14.66 3.68 7.00
N SER A 217 15.80 4.35 6.94
CA SER A 217 16.79 4.42 8.01
C SER A 217 16.19 5.06 9.27
N ALA A 218 15.48 6.19 9.13
CA ALA A 218 14.85 6.87 10.27
C ALA A 218 13.74 6.05 10.93
N VAL A 219 12.93 5.32 10.14
CA VAL A 219 11.91 4.40 10.67
C VAL A 219 12.56 3.18 11.30
N ARG A 220 13.56 2.57 10.65
CA ARG A 220 14.30 1.41 11.17
C ARG A 220 14.97 1.72 12.51
N ALA A 221 15.61 2.88 12.65
CA ALA A 221 16.24 3.31 13.91
C ALA A 221 15.25 3.38 15.10
N ARG A 222 13.95 3.50 14.81
CA ARG A 222 12.89 3.54 15.82
C ARG A 222 12.15 2.23 15.99
N VAL A 223 12.22 1.35 15.00
CA VAL A 223 11.90 -0.07 15.15
C VAL A 223 13.03 -0.68 15.96
N ARG A 224 13.01 -0.43 17.29
CA ARG A 224 13.96 -1.08 18.19
C ARG A 224 13.77 -2.60 18.08
N PRO A 225 14.84 -3.40 17.93
CA PRO A 225 14.76 -4.81 18.26
C PRO A 225 14.45 -4.91 19.75
N ALA A 226 13.49 -5.76 20.13
CA ALA A 226 13.16 -6.00 21.52
C ALA A 226 14.43 -6.40 22.29
N THR A 227 14.89 -5.53 23.18
CA THR A 227 15.96 -5.89 24.12
C THR A 227 15.36 -6.84 25.16
N GLY A 228 16.05 -7.96 25.42
CA GLY A 228 15.52 -9.20 25.99
C GLY A 228 14.92 -9.19 27.41
N GLN A 229 14.45 -8.06 27.94
CA GLN A 229 13.77 -7.95 29.24
C GLN A 229 12.42 -7.21 29.19
N ASP A 230 11.92 -6.87 28.00
CA ASP A 230 10.64 -6.17 27.86
C ASP A 230 9.44 -7.12 27.95
N ASP A 231 8.48 -6.82 28.84
CA ASP A 231 7.18 -7.52 28.95
C ASP A 231 6.50 -7.69 27.58
N ALA A 232 6.67 -6.73 26.67
CA ALA A 232 6.10 -6.78 25.32
C ALA A 232 6.65 -7.95 24.48
N ALA A 233 7.92 -8.30 24.65
CA ALA A 233 8.54 -9.45 23.99
C ALA A 233 8.02 -10.77 24.59
N GLU A 234 7.81 -10.82 25.90
CA GLU A 234 7.19 -11.98 26.56
C GLU A 234 5.74 -12.20 26.10
N VAL A 235 4.96 -11.13 26.04
CA VAL A 235 3.61 -11.15 25.49
C VAL A 235 3.63 -11.59 24.02
N ALA A 236 4.57 -11.11 23.22
CA ALA A 236 4.73 -11.53 21.84
C ALA A 236 5.04 -13.03 21.73
N ARG A 237 5.94 -13.57 22.57
CA ARG A 237 6.25 -15.01 22.63
C ARG A 237 5.00 -15.83 22.94
N ALA A 238 4.18 -15.42 23.90
CA ALA A 238 2.93 -16.11 24.22
C ALA A 238 1.93 -16.10 23.05
N VAL A 239 1.85 -14.99 22.32
CA VAL A 239 1.00 -14.87 21.12
C VAL A 239 1.54 -15.74 19.98
N VAL A 240 2.86 -15.81 19.78
CA VAL A 240 3.51 -16.67 18.79
C VAL A 240 3.27 -18.14 19.14
N ALA A 241 3.43 -18.54 20.40
CA ALA A 241 3.16 -19.90 20.85
C ALA A 241 1.70 -20.32 20.60
N ALA A 242 0.74 -19.42 20.83
CA ALA A 242 -0.67 -19.67 20.54
C ALA A 242 -0.98 -19.69 19.02
N GLY A 243 -0.28 -18.88 18.23
CA GLY A 243 -0.49 -18.73 16.78
C GLY A 243 0.27 -19.75 15.92
N GLY A 244 1.32 -20.37 16.46
CA GLY A 244 2.23 -21.28 15.76
C GLY A 244 2.98 -20.62 14.60
N ASP A 245 3.52 -21.46 13.71
CA ASP A 245 4.36 -21.07 12.55
C ASP A 245 3.68 -20.13 11.54
N ALA A 246 2.36 -19.94 11.67
CA ALA A 246 1.62 -19.00 10.85
C ALA A 246 1.98 -17.54 11.17
N VAL A 247 2.50 -17.25 12.36
CA VAL A 247 2.91 -15.90 12.78
C VAL A 247 4.26 -15.55 12.15
N ARG A 248 4.29 -14.43 11.43
CA ARG A 248 5.45 -13.95 10.66
C ARG A 248 6.13 -12.78 11.32
N ALA A 249 5.36 -11.87 11.91
CA ALA A 249 5.87 -10.77 12.70
C ALA A 249 4.84 -10.32 13.73
N VAL A 250 5.31 -9.72 14.82
CA VAL A 250 4.46 -9.06 15.82
C VAL A 250 4.95 -7.63 16.01
N VAL A 251 4.04 -6.68 15.83
CA VAL A 251 4.31 -5.25 15.99
C VAL A 251 3.55 -4.71 17.19
N PHE A 252 4.26 -4.23 18.20
CA PHE A 252 3.70 -3.60 19.37
C PHE A 252 3.44 -2.11 19.15
N PHE A 253 2.27 -1.64 19.56
CA PHE A 253 1.83 -0.25 19.44
C PHE A 253 0.94 0.15 20.63
N GLY A 254 0.68 1.46 20.81
CA GLY A 254 -0.36 1.94 21.74
C GLY A 254 0.14 2.50 23.08
N SER A 255 -0.80 2.66 24.02
CA SER A 255 -0.69 3.58 25.18
C SER A 255 0.32 3.18 26.26
N ARG A 256 0.63 1.88 26.41
CA ARG A 256 1.73 1.43 27.29
C ARG A 256 3.10 1.89 26.76
N LYS A 257 3.24 2.07 25.44
CA LYS A 257 4.47 2.58 24.82
C LYS A 257 4.64 4.10 24.95
N THR A 258 3.52 4.83 24.94
CA THR A 258 3.56 6.31 24.95
C THR A 258 3.45 6.91 26.34
N GLN A 259 3.43 6.09 27.40
CA GLN A 259 3.41 6.46 28.83
C GLN A 259 2.40 7.57 29.23
N ALA A 260 1.39 7.85 28.42
CA ALA A 260 0.43 8.94 28.62
C ALA A 260 -0.67 8.60 29.65
N ARG A 261 -0.29 7.91 30.75
CA ARG A 261 -1.07 7.19 31.79
C ARG A 261 -1.28 5.69 31.50
N PRO A 262 -0.27 4.84 31.75
CA PRO A 262 -0.46 3.40 31.78
C PRO A 262 -0.97 2.97 33.16
N ASP A 263 -2.26 2.65 33.29
CA ASP A 263 -2.74 1.95 34.48
C ASP A 263 -2.34 0.46 34.38
N ALA A 264 -2.20 -0.20 35.54
CA ALA A 264 -1.85 -1.62 35.71
C ALA A 264 -2.70 -2.60 34.85
N TYR A 265 -3.87 -2.15 34.37
CA TYR A 265 -4.84 -2.94 33.58
C TYR A 265 -4.85 -2.65 32.07
N SER A 266 -3.94 -1.81 31.56
CA SER A 266 -3.88 -1.51 30.12
C SER A 266 -3.44 -2.73 29.29
N ALA A 267 -4.14 -3.08 28.21
CA ALA A 267 -3.76 -4.21 27.36
C ALA A 267 -2.52 -3.91 26.51
N TYR A 268 -1.75 -4.93 26.13
CA TYR A 268 -0.72 -4.82 25.09
C TYR A 268 -1.40 -4.86 23.73
N ASP A 269 -1.48 -3.74 23.02
CA ASP A 269 -2.02 -3.70 21.66
C ASP A 269 -0.94 -4.16 20.66
N LEU A 270 -1.21 -5.25 19.94
CA LEU A 270 -0.30 -5.90 19.00
C LEU A 270 -0.94 -5.99 17.61
N PHE A 271 -0.17 -5.74 16.56
CA PHE A 271 -0.47 -6.25 15.23
C PHE A 271 0.23 -7.60 15.06
N VAL A 272 -0.55 -8.64 14.79
CA VAL A 272 -0.02 -9.98 14.53
C VAL A 272 -0.09 -10.23 13.03
N VAL A 273 1.07 -10.22 12.39
CA VAL A 273 1.22 -10.43 10.95
C VAL A 273 1.35 -11.92 10.71
N VAL A 274 0.47 -12.48 9.88
CA VAL A 274 0.43 -13.92 9.58
C VAL A 274 0.63 -14.20 8.10
N ALA A 275 1.21 -15.34 7.76
CA ALA A 275 1.34 -15.78 6.37
C ALA A 275 -0.05 -16.09 5.78
N ALA A 276 -0.88 -16.81 6.55
CA ALA A 276 -2.22 -17.19 6.18
C ALA A 276 -3.16 -17.25 7.40
N TYR A 277 -4.42 -16.87 7.21
CA TYR A 277 -5.39 -16.82 8.29
C TYR A 277 -5.85 -18.20 8.79
N VAL A 278 -6.09 -19.15 7.87
CA VAL A 278 -6.63 -20.47 8.26
C VAL A 278 -5.66 -21.25 9.17
N PRO A 279 -4.35 -21.36 8.85
CA PRO A 279 -3.38 -22.00 9.75
C PRO A 279 -3.33 -21.33 11.13
N PHE A 280 -3.25 -19.99 11.18
CA PHE A 280 -3.23 -19.24 12.43
C PHE A 280 -4.45 -19.53 13.31
N TYR A 281 -5.67 -19.43 12.76
CA TYR A 281 -6.88 -19.68 13.55
C TYR A 281 -7.05 -21.16 13.95
N ARG A 282 -6.45 -22.11 13.22
CA ARG A 282 -6.40 -23.51 13.64
C ARG A 282 -5.49 -23.67 14.86
N SER A 283 -4.30 -23.08 14.85
CA SER A 283 -3.37 -23.09 16.00
C SER A 283 -4.02 -22.43 17.22
N LEU A 284 -4.64 -21.27 17.03
CA LEU A 284 -5.33 -20.55 18.10
C LEU A 284 -6.46 -21.38 18.74
N ARG A 285 -7.21 -22.15 17.93
CA ARG A 285 -8.23 -23.08 18.42
C ARG A 285 -7.64 -24.26 19.19
N ARG A 286 -6.52 -24.83 18.73
CA ARG A 286 -5.82 -25.91 19.46
C ARG A 286 -5.30 -25.44 20.82
N ALA A 287 -4.85 -24.20 20.90
CA ALA A 287 -4.45 -23.56 22.16
C ALA A 287 -5.64 -23.18 23.07
N GLY A 288 -6.87 -23.54 22.72
CA GLY A 288 -8.07 -23.20 23.50
C GLY A 288 -8.40 -21.70 23.51
N ARG A 289 -7.82 -20.91 22.59
CA ARG A 289 -7.97 -19.44 22.52
C ARG A 289 -8.95 -18.97 21.44
N LEU A 290 -9.64 -19.91 20.79
CA LEU A 290 -10.68 -19.62 19.79
C LEU A 290 -11.79 -20.69 19.86
N ARG A 291 -13.00 -20.26 20.22
CA ARG A 291 -14.24 -21.09 20.24
C ARG A 291 -14.87 -21.21 18.85
N ARG A 292 -14.68 -20.21 17.98
CA ARG A 292 -15.29 -20.19 16.62
C ARG A 292 -14.59 -21.13 15.62
N ARG A 293 -15.27 -21.45 14.51
CA ARG A 293 -14.70 -22.26 13.42
C ARG A 293 -13.56 -21.48 12.72
N PRO A 294 -12.33 -22.06 12.60
CA PRO A 294 -11.19 -21.36 11.99
C PRO A 294 -11.44 -20.82 10.58
N ALA A 295 -12.18 -21.57 9.76
CA ALA A 295 -12.52 -21.14 8.39
C ALA A 295 -13.42 -19.88 8.37
N LEU A 296 -14.38 -19.79 9.29
CA LEU A 296 -15.24 -18.61 9.43
C LEU A 296 -14.45 -17.40 9.89
N ALA A 297 -13.59 -17.57 10.92
CA ALA A 297 -12.73 -16.51 11.40
C ALA A 297 -11.79 -15.99 10.29
N ALA A 298 -11.21 -16.90 9.50
CA ALA A 298 -10.37 -16.56 8.36
C ALA A 298 -11.13 -15.80 7.26
N ALA A 299 -12.35 -16.22 6.92
CA ALA A 299 -13.18 -15.55 5.92
C ALA A 299 -13.54 -14.12 6.36
N LEU A 300 -13.94 -13.94 7.62
CA LEU A 300 -14.25 -12.64 8.20
C LEU A 300 -13.01 -11.72 8.25
N ASN A 301 -11.82 -12.28 8.51
CA ASN A 301 -10.58 -11.52 8.47
C ASN A 301 -10.17 -11.12 7.04
N ALA A 302 -10.40 -11.99 6.06
CA ALA A 302 -10.14 -11.68 4.66
C ALA A 302 -11.06 -10.59 4.09
N TRP A 303 -12.33 -10.58 4.53
CA TRP A 303 -13.31 -9.59 4.10
C TRP A 303 -13.01 -8.18 4.64
N LEU A 304 -12.79 -8.08 5.96
CA LEU A 304 -12.62 -6.81 6.65
C LEU A 304 -11.49 -6.88 7.68
N PRO A 305 -10.21 -6.92 7.27
CA PRO A 305 -9.10 -6.99 8.22
C PRO A 305 -9.00 -5.70 9.07
N PRO A 306 -8.42 -5.77 10.29
CA PRO A 306 -8.07 -6.98 11.04
C PRO A 306 -9.26 -7.60 11.78
N ASN A 307 -9.12 -8.85 12.20
CA ASN A 307 -9.87 -9.41 13.34
C ASN A 307 -9.13 -9.10 14.64
N GLN A 308 -9.89 -8.91 15.72
CA GLN A 308 -9.32 -8.75 17.06
C GLN A 308 -9.39 -10.07 17.81
N VAL A 309 -8.28 -10.46 18.42
CA VAL A 309 -8.14 -11.65 19.25
C VAL A 309 -7.54 -11.21 20.58
N SER A 310 -8.01 -11.75 21.69
CA SER A 310 -7.39 -11.57 22.99
C SER A 310 -6.62 -12.82 23.38
N VAL A 311 -5.38 -12.66 23.83
CA VAL A 311 -4.58 -13.75 24.38
C VAL A 311 -4.20 -13.35 25.81
N PRO A 312 -4.71 -14.02 26.85
CA PRO A 312 -4.25 -13.79 28.21
C PRO A 312 -2.84 -14.37 28.38
N VAL A 313 -1.96 -13.62 29.04
CA VAL A 313 -0.56 -13.95 29.28
C VAL A 313 -0.26 -13.75 30.75
N ALA A 314 0.46 -14.67 31.37
CA ALA A 314 1.05 -14.47 32.69
C ALA A 314 2.52 -14.10 32.46
N LEU A 315 2.91 -12.90 32.91
CA LEU A 315 4.31 -12.46 32.84
C LEU A 315 5.16 -13.20 33.89
N ALA A 316 6.49 -13.16 33.74
CA ALA A 316 7.45 -13.83 34.63
C ALA A 316 7.26 -13.51 36.14
N GLY A 317 6.66 -12.36 36.47
CA GLY A 317 6.28 -11.97 37.85
C GLY A 317 4.88 -12.41 38.30
N GLY A 318 4.23 -13.35 37.60
CA GLY A 318 2.87 -13.82 37.90
C GLY A 318 1.75 -12.81 37.61
N THR A 319 2.09 -11.63 37.08
CA THR A 319 1.11 -10.58 36.77
C THR A 319 0.29 -10.98 35.53
N PRO A 320 -1.05 -11.11 35.64
CA PRO A 320 -1.89 -11.43 34.50
C PRO A 320 -2.08 -10.21 33.60
N VAL A 321 -1.71 -10.33 32.33
CA VAL A 321 -1.88 -9.30 31.32
C VAL A 321 -2.69 -9.81 30.13
N LEU A 322 -3.31 -8.89 29.40
CA LEU A 322 -4.10 -9.21 28.21
C LEU A 322 -3.41 -8.66 26.96
N ALA A 323 -3.07 -9.55 26.03
CA ALA A 323 -2.59 -9.19 24.70
C ALA A 323 -3.79 -9.00 23.77
N LYS A 324 -3.93 -7.81 23.20
CA LYS A 324 -4.96 -7.50 22.21
C LYS A 324 -4.35 -7.50 20.83
N CYS A 325 -4.67 -8.53 20.06
CA CYS A 325 -4.05 -8.84 18.79
C CYS A 325 -4.95 -8.46 17.61
N ALA A 326 -4.55 -7.43 16.87
CA ALA A 326 -5.05 -7.12 15.54
C ALA A 326 -4.39 -8.03 14.51
N VAL A 327 -5.06 -9.13 14.15
CA VAL A 327 -4.52 -10.16 13.25
C VAL A 327 -4.70 -9.73 11.79
N VAL A 328 -3.60 -9.67 11.04
CA VAL A 328 -3.55 -9.27 9.62
C VAL A 328 -2.65 -10.22 8.84
N SER A 329 -2.97 -10.50 7.58
CA SER A 329 -2.02 -11.19 6.71
C SER A 329 -0.98 -10.22 6.16
N GLU A 330 0.20 -10.71 5.76
CA GLU A 330 1.22 -9.88 5.10
C GLU A 330 0.65 -9.11 3.90
N ALA A 331 -0.21 -9.76 3.10
CA ALA A 331 -0.87 -9.12 1.98
C ALA A 331 -1.91 -8.06 2.40
N ALA A 332 -2.58 -8.25 3.54
CA ALA A 332 -3.51 -7.27 4.07
C ALA A 332 -2.78 -6.05 4.65
N LEU A 333 -1.68 -6.28 5.37
CA LEU A 333 -0.81 -5.26 5.91
C LEU A 333 -0.24 -4.38 4.78
N ALA A 334 0.42 -4.99 3.80
CA ALA A 334 0.99 -4.27 2.65
C ALA A 334 -0.06 -3.45 1.88
N ARG A 335 -1.28 -3.96 1.72
CA ARG A 335 -2.36 -3.16 1.10
C ARG A 335 -2.84 -2.03 2.01
N GLY A 336 -3.01 -2.30 3.31
CA GLY A 336 -3.51 -1.34 4.29
C GLY A 336 -2.57 -0.18 4.57
N THR A 337 -1.28 -0.34 4.29
CA THR A 337 -0.25 0.70 4.39
C THR A 337 0.17 1.26 3.04
N SER A 338 -0.63 1.07 1.98
CA SER A 338 -0.33 1.56 0.63
C SER A 338 -1.37 2.55 0.10
N VAL A 339 -1.14 3.12 -1.10
CA VAL A 339 -2.13 4.01 -1.74
C VAL A 339 -3.43 3.26 -2.10
N ALA A 340 -3.38 1.93 -2.19
CA ALA A 340 -4.53 1.07 -2.47
C ALA A 340 -5.34 0.70 -1.20
N ARG A 341 -5.04 1.32 -0.06
CA ARG A 341 -5.75 1.12 1.20
C ARG A 341 -7.24 1.42 1.05
N LYS A 342 -8.07 0.60 1.72
CA LYS A 342 -9.53 0.74 1.69
C LYS A 342 -10.09 1.55 2.85
N ASP A 343 -9.31 1.69 3.93
CA ASP A 343 -9.65 2.43 5.13
C ASP A 343 -8.38 2.86 5.86
N HIS A 344 -8.55 3.70 6.86
CA HIS A 344 -7.46 4.32 7.61
C HIS A 344 -7.01 3.51 8.82
N PHE A 345 -7.55 2.31 9.06
CA PHE A 345 -7.29 1.59 10.31
C PHE A 345 -5.80 1.30 10.51
N MET A 346 -5.15 0.67 9.52
CA MET A 346 -3.74 0.28 9.63
C MET A 346 -2.81 1.49 9.51
N ALA A 347 -3.00 2.31 8.46
CA ALA A 347 -2.21 3.51 8.24
C ALA A 347 -2.22 4.45 9.47
N GLY A 348 -3.40 4.70 10.06
CA GLY A 348 -3.58 5.57 11.24
C GLY A 348 -2.97 5.06 12.54
N ARG A 349 -2.60 3.77 12.62
CA ARG A 349 -1.96 3.17 13.80
C ARG A 349 -0.45 2.97 13.61
N LEU A 350 -0.04 2.65 12.38
CA LEU A 350 1.34 2.27 12.08
C LEU A 350 2.25 3.45 11.75
N PHE A 351 1.71 4.66 11.54
CA PHE A 351 2.50 5.91 11.46
C PHE A 351 2.93 6.45 12.83
N GLN A 352 2.35 5.91 13.91
CA GLN A 352 2.68 6.24 15.29
C GLN A 352 3.89 5.39 15.76
N PRO A 353 4.49 5.68 16.92
CA PRO A 353 5.60 4.90 17.43
C PRO A 353 5.24 3.40 17.56
N THR A 354 5.94 2.55 16.81
CA THR A 354 5.74 1.08 16.74
C THR A 354 7.04 0.35 17.05
N GLU A 355 6.95 -0.88 17.54
CA GLU A 355 8.09 -1.76 17.81
C GLU A 355 7.87 -3.11 17.18
N VAL A 356 8.89 -3.70 16.55
CA VAL A 356 8.81 -5.05 16.02
C VAL A 356 9.41 -5.99 17.06
N VAL A 357 8.55 -6.67 17.80
CA VAL A 357 8.91 -7.49 18.96
C VAL A 357 9.11 -8.97 18.61
N PHE A 358 8.73 -9.37 17.40
CA PHE A 358 8.99 -10.71 16.87
C PHE A 358 9.02 -10.67 15.33
N VAL A 359 9.93 -11.46 14.76
CA VAL A 359 10.04 -11.72 13.32
C VAL A 359 10.42 -13.19 13.12
N ALA A 360 9.75 -13.89 12.20
CA ALA A 360 10.01 -15.29 11.92
C ALA A 360 11.27 -15.51 11.04
N ASP A 361 11.50 -14.63 10.06
CA ASP A 361 12.67 -14.65 9.19
C ASP A 361 12.96 -13.27 8.58
N GLU A 362 14.10 -13.14 7.92
CA GLU A 362 14.55 -11.88 7.30
C GLU A 362 13.51 -11.32 6.32
N SER A 363 12.86 -12.17 5.51
CA SER A 363 11.83 -11.75 4.57
C SER A 363 10.61 -11.13 5.27
N ALA A 364 10.17 -11.70 6.39
CA ALA A 364 9.08 -11.15 7.19
C ALA A 364 9.48 -9.82 7.86
N GLY A 365 10.74 -9.70 8.26
CA GLY A 365 11.29 -8.48 8.82
C GLY A 365 11.29 -7.33 7.81
N LEU A 366 11.81 -7.59 6.61
CA LEU A 366 11.83 -6.63 5.51
C LEU A 366 10.40 -6.23 5.08
N SER A 367 9.49 -7.20 4.91
CA SER A 367 8.12 -6.91 4.48
C SER A 367 7.35 -6.08 5.51
N THR A 368 7.58 -6.33 6.80
CA THR A 368 6.98 -5.56 7.91
C THR A 368 7.57 -4.16 7.97
N LEU A 369 8.89 -4.01 7.87
CA LEU A 369 9.56 -2.71 7.85
C LEU A 369 9.06 -1.86 6.68
N GLU A 370 8.99 -2.40 5.47
CA GLU A 370 8.46 -1.69 4.30
C GLU A 370 7.01 -1.22 4.52
N ALA A 371 6.18 -2.04 5.16
CA ALA A 371 4.83 -1.63 5.49
C ALA A 371 4.80 -0.44 6.49
N LEU A 372 5.69 -0.43 7.48
CA LEU A 372 5.83 0.68 8.43
C LEU A 372 6.35 1.95 7.74
N VAL A 373 7.39 1.84 6.91
CA VAL A 373 7.93 2.97 6.14
C VAL A 373 6.86 3.53 5.21
N SER A 374 6.12 2.67 4.52
CA SER A 374 5.01 3.08 3.65
C SER A 374 3.91 3.79 4.43
N ALA A 375 3.56 3.33 5.64
CA ALA A 375 2.60 4.01 6.50
C ALA A 375 3.03 5.45 6.85
N HIS A 376 4.32 5.68 7.09
CA HIS A 376 4.89 7.02 7.32
C HIS A 376 4.92 7.86 6.05
N ALA A 377 5.32 7.29 4.91
CA ALA A 377 5.33 8.04 3.64
C ALA A 377 3.93 8.49 3.20
N LEU A 378 2.91 7.66 3.47
CA LEU A 378 1.52 7.95 3.17
C LEU A 378 0.95 9.14 3.93
N THR A 379 1.56 9.55 5.07
CA THR A 379 1.02 10.64 5.89
C THR A 379 0.90 11.94 5.12
N TYR A 380 1.79 12.17 4.16
CA TYR A 380 1.66 13.33 3.28
C TYR A 380 0.45 13.21 2.36
N GLU A 381 0.21 12.06 1.75
CA GLU A 381 -0.90 11.85 0.82
C GLU A 381 -2.27 12.11 1.47
N TRP A 382 -2.50 11.54 2.66
CA TRP A 382 -3.78 11.71 3.36
C TRP A 382 -3.82 12.90 4.30
N GLY A 383 -2.69 13.47 4.70
CA GLY A 383 -2.63 14.62 5.62
C GLY A 383 -2.58 15.98 4.93
N ARG A 384 -2.03 16.04 3.70
CA ARG A 384 -1.72 17.30 2.98
C ARG A 384 -2.87 18.29 2.92
N ALA A 385 -4.09 17.82 2.73
CA ALA A 385 -5.27 18.68 2.56
C ALA A 385 -5.69 19.44 3.84
N TRP A 386 -5.15 19.06 5.00
CA TRP A 386 -5.43 19.68 6.30
C TRP A 386 -4.26 20.45 6.88
N LEU A 387 -3.12 20.49 6.17
CA LEU A 387 -1.95 21.23 6.64
C LEU A 387 -2.22 22.74 6.60
N PRO A 388 -1.70 23.49 7.59
CA PRO A 388 -1.70 24.95 7.55
C PRO A 388 -0.95 25.50 6.32
N ALA A 389 -1.13 26.79 6.02
CA ALA A 389 -0.45 27.43 4.89
C ALA A 389 1.10 27.41 5.04
N ARG A 390 1.57 27.54 6.29
CA ARG A 390 2.95 27.36 6.72
C ARG A 390 2.95 26.51 7.97
N PHE A 391 3.85 25.54 8.08
CA PHE A 391 3.88 24.60 9.18
C PHE A 391 5.31 24.13 9.44
N ASP A 392 5.62 23.79 10.69
CA ASP A 392 6.85 23.07 11.04
C ASP A 392 6.60 21.56 11.20
N VAL A 393 7.62 20.82 11.64
CA VAL A 393 7.50 19.37 11.90
C VAL A 393 6.45 19.07 12.98
N ALA A 394 6.31 19.92 13.99
CA ALA A 394 5.38 19.71 15.08
C ALA A 394 3.93 19.94 14.62
N ASP A 395 3.68 21.02 13.86
CA ASP A 395 2.40 21.33 13.26
C ASP A 395 1.95 20.24 12.28
N TYR A 396 2.90 19.70 11.49
CA TYR A 396 2.66 18.55 10.63
C TYR A 396 2.14 17.37 11.45
N CYS A 397 2.87 16.96 12.49
CA CYS A 397 2.51 15.80 13.30
C CYS A 397 1.21 15.99 14.10
N ARG A 398 0.98 17.16 14.70
CA ARG A 398 -0.28 17.52 15.37
C ARG A 398 -1.45 17.43 14.40
N THR A 399 -1.28 17.92 13.17
CA THR A 399 -2.30 17.82 12.11
C THR A 399 -2.60 16.36 11.78
N LEU A 400 -1.57 15.52 11.61
CA LEU A 400 -1.74 14.10 11.32
C LEU A 400 -2.50 13.36 12.43
N LEU A 401 -2.12 13.60 13.70
CA LEU A 401 -2.81 13.04 14.85
C LEU A 401 -4.27 13.49 14.84
N ARG A 402 -4.54 14.80 14.77
CA ARG A 402 -5.91 15.33 14.73
C ARG A 402 -6.77 14.70 13.62
N VAL A 403 -6.24 14.63 12.39
CA VAL A 403 -6.95 14.06 11.23
C VAL A 403 -7.17 12.55 11.38
N SER A 404 -6.14 11.81 11.81
CA SER A 404 -6.25 10.37 12.05
C SER A 404 -7.29 10.06 13.12
N TYR A 405 -7.31 10.81 14.22
CA TYR A 405 -8.25 10.61 15.32
C TYR A 405 -9.69 11.00 14.95
N ALA A 406 -9.89 12.08 14.21
CA ALA A 406 -11.20 12.45 13.68
C ALA A 406 -11.78 11.37 12.74
N GLY A 407 -10.92 10.58 12.11
CA GLY A 407 -11.29 9.44 11.27
C GLY A 407 -11.64 8.15 12.02
N GLU A 408 -11.65 8.16 13.36
CA GLU A 408 -11.96 6.99 14.20
C GLU A 408 -13.24 7.17 15.02
N ILE A 409 -13.92 6.05 15.32
CA ILE A 409 -15.02 6.01 16.28
C ILE A 409 -14.44 6.04 17.70
N ARG A 410 -13.88 7.18 18.09
CA ARG A 410 -13.41 7.46 19.45
C ARG A 410 -13.79 8.89 19.82
N PRO A 411 -14.67 9.08 20.80
CA PRO A 411 -14.87 10.40 21.39
C PRO A 411 -13.65 10.69 22.27
N GLU A 412 -12.80 11.63 21.85
CA GLU A 412 -11.65 12.08 22.62
C GLU A 412 -11.82 13.59 22.91
N PRO A 413 -11.45 14.06 24.12
CA PRO A 413 -11.56 15.47 24.49
C PRO A 413 -10.63 16.36 23.66
N GLU A 414 -10.99 17.64 23.53
CA GLU A 414 -10.12 18.67 22.93
C GLU A 414 -8.75 18.69 23.64
N GLY A 415 -7.66 18.86 22.90
CA GLY A 415 -6.29 18.89 23.43
C GLY A 415 -5.58 17.53 23.60
N ARG A 416 -6.26 16.38 23.40
CA ARG A 416 -5.62 15.05 23.46
C ARG A 416 -4.52 14.87 22.41
N ALA A 417 -4.70 15.44 21.21
CA ALA A 417 -3.71 15.37 20.14
C ALA A 417 -2.39 16.04 20.54
N ASP A 418 -2.46 17.15 21.28
CA ASP A 418 -1.27 17.87 21.77
C ASP A 418 -0.57 17.12 22.90
N ALA A 419 -1.34 16.54 23.82
CA ALA A 419 -0.79 15.68 24.87
C ALA A 419 -0.08 14.43 24.27
N LEU A 420 -0.67 13.82 23.25
CA LEU A 420 -0.08 12.69 22.54
C LEU A 420 1.17 13.10 21.76
N TRP A 421 1.13 14.26 21.09
CA TRP A 421 2.31 14.80 20.43
C TRP A 421 3.46 14.97 21.42
N ARG A 422 3.24 15.65 22.55
CA ARG A 422 4.29 15.85 23.58
C ARG A 422 4.91 14.53 24.05
N ALA A 423 4.09 13.49 24.25
CA ALA A 423 4.56 12.17 24.65
C ALA A 423 5.32 11.42 23.53
N GLN A 424 5.02 11.72 22.26
CA GLN A 424 5.55 11.03 21.09
C GLN A 424 6.59 11.85 20.32
N GLU A 425 6.91 13.06 20.74
CA GLU A 425 7.71 14.02 19.97
C GLU A 425 9.14 13.52 19.73
N GLN A 426 9.84 13.08 20.78
CA GLN A 426 11.15 12.41 20.69
C GLN A 426 11.13 11.25 19.69
N TYR A 427 9.97 10.62 19.61
CA TYR A 427 9.50 9.68 18.62
C TYR A 427 9.62 10.27 17.22
N LEU A 428 8.56 11.01 16.90
CA LEU A 428 8.09 11.33 15.56
C LEU A 428 8.93 12.40 14.86
N ARG A 429 9.51 13.34 15.61
CA ARG A 429 10.27 14.47 15.07
C ARG A 429 11.40 14.02 14.12
N PRO A 430 12.34 13.11 14.49
CA PRO A 430 13.39 12.64 13.58
C PRO A 430 12.89 12.07 12.25
N VAL A 431 11.78 11.31 12.26
CA VAL A 431 11.24 10.69 11.04
C VAL A 431 10.59 11.72 10.14
N TYR A 432 9.78 12.62 10.70
CA TYR A 432 9.07 13.61 9.91
C TYR A 432 9.96 14.77 9.48
N SER A 433 11.02 15.09 10.23
CA SER A 433 12.09 15.98 9.75
C SER A 433 12.69 15.45 8.44
N VAL A 434 13.04 14.16 8.39
CA VAL A 434 13.55 13.52 7.16
C VAL A 434 12.48 13.51 6.06
N LEU A 435 11.24 13.11 6.37
CA LEU A 435 10.18 13.07 5.36
C LEU A 435 9.92 14.45 4.73
N LEU A 436 9.83 15.51 5.54
CA LEU A 436 9.55 16.86 5.06
C LEU A 436 10.70 17.42 4.22
N ALA A 437 11.96 17.20 4.64
CA ALA A 437 13.13 17.56 3.83
C ALA A 437 13.15 16.82 2.48
N GLU A 438 12.81 15.53 2.47
CA GLU A 438 12.74 14.75 1.24
C GLU A 438 11.58 15.19 0.31
N LEU A 439 10.44 15.59 0.89
CA LEU A 439 9.33 16.18 0.14
C LEU A 439 9.69 17.56 -0.42
N ALA A 440 10.47 18.36 0.31
CA ALA A 440 10.99 19.64 -0.19
C ALA A 440 11.98 19.43 -1.34
N ALA A 441 12.94 18.50 -1.18
CA ALA A 441 13.90 18.14 -2.22
C ALA A 441 13.23 17.62 -3.50
N ARG A 442 12.06 16.95 -3.37
CA ARG A 442 11.24 16.48 -4.49
C ARG A 442 10.38 17.58 -5.13
N GLY A 443 10.30 18.77 -4.51
CA GLY A 443 9.48 19.89 -4.96
C GLY A 443 7.99 19.80 -4.58
N ASP A 444 7.63 18.89 -3.68
CA ASP A 444 6.27 18.80 -3.13
C ASP A 444 6.01 19.86 -2.04
N LEU A 445 7.08 20.30 -1.37
CA LEU A 445 7.10 21.37 -0.37
C LEU A 445 8.10 22.48 -0.77
N ARG A 446 7.89 23.66 -0.20
CA ARG A 446 8.84 24.79 -0.23
C ARG A 446 9.37 25.00 1.18
N GLU A 447 10.68 25.05 1.32
CA GLU A 447 11.32 25.40 2.58
C GLU A 447 11.23 26.91 2.81
N GLY A 448 10.94 27.29 4.05
CA GLY A 448 10.87 28.66 4.54
C GLY A 448 11.88 28.90 5.67
N PRO A 449 11.94 30.15 6.19
CA PRO A 449 12.83 30.50 7.28
C PRO A 449 12.54 29.68 8.55
N ALA A 450 13.56 29.47 9.38
CA ALA A 450 13.49 28.78 10.67
C ALA A 450 12.92 27.35 10.63
N GLY A 451 13.16 26.60 9.54
CA GLY A 451 12.73 25.20 9.43
C GLY A 451 11.23 25.00 9.20
N THR A 452 10.57 26.04 8.67
CA THR A 452 9.16 25.98 8.27
C THR A 452 9.00 25.48 6.84
N PHE A 453 7.85 24.90 6.53
CA PHE A 453 7.50 24.39 5.21
C PHE A 453 6.17 24.97 4.74
N ALA A 454 6.01 25.10 3.43
CA ALA A 454 4.74 25.40 2.78
C ALA A 454 4.49 24.40 1.64
N LEU A 455 3.22 24.18 1.28
CA LEU A 455 2.90 23.35 0.13
C LEU A 455 3.37 24.02 -1.16
N ALA A 456 4.10 23.29 -2.02
CA ALA A 456 4.52 23.84 -3.31
C ALA A 456 3.35 24.18 -4.24
N ARG A 457 2.25 23.42 -4.09
CA ARG A 457 0.94 23.74 -4.67
C ARG A 457 -0.14 23.62 -3.58
N PRO A 458 -1.11 24.55 -3.53
CA PRO A 458 -2.22 24.46 -2.59
C PRO A 458 -3.01 23.17 -2.83
N ALA A 459 -3.59 22.62 -1.76
CA ALA A 459 -4.48 21.47 -1.86
C ALA A 459 -5.77 21.89 -2.58
N SER A 460 -6.05 21.26 -3.72
CA SER A 460 -7.23 21.50 -4.53
C SER A 460 -8.53 21.11 -3.80
N ALA A 461 -9.65 21.70 -4.21
CA ALA A 461 -10.97 21.33 -3.70
C ALA A 461 -11.24 19.82 -3.89
N GLY A 462 -10.87 19.26 -5.04
CA GLY A 462 -11.02 17.83 -5.31
C GLY A 462 -10.17 16.92 -4.41
N GLU A 463 -8.98 17.35 -3.99
CA GLU A 463 -8.17 16.62 -2.99
C GLU A 463 -8.83 16.63 -1.61
N ARG A 464 -9.37 17.79 -1.19
CA ARG A 464 -10.09 17.92 0.08
C ARG A 464 -11.34 17.06 0.13
N ILE A 465 -12.13 17.08 -0.96
CA ILE A 465 -13.34 16.25 -1.07
C ILE A 465 -12.99 14.77 -1.05
N ARG A 466 -12.01 14.33 -1.85
CA ARG A 466 -11.55 12.93 -1.86
C ARG A 466 -11.07 12.48 -0.50
N GLY A 467 -10.31 13.33 0.20
CA GLY A 467 -9.86 13.07 1.56
C GLY A 467 -11.03 12.88 2.53
N ARG A 468 -12.01 13.79 2.51
CA ARG A 468 -13.21 13.68 3.36
C ARG A 468 -14.00 12.40 3.08
N LEU A 469 -14.27 12.10 1.81
CA LEU A 469 -14.97 10.87 1.41
C LEU A 469 -14.21 9.61 1.85
N TYR A 470 -12.89 9.62 1.75
CA TYR A 470 -12.05 8.52 2.23
C TYR A 470 -12.19 8.31 3.75
N PHE A 471 -12.14 9.38 4.56
CA PHE A 471 -12.30 9.26 6.01
C PHE A 471 -13.72 8.88 6.42
N GLN A 472 -14.75 9.38 5.73
CA GLN A 472 -16.14 8.94 5.92
C GLN A 472 -16.31 7.44 5.61
N TRP A 473 -15.75 6.98 4.50
CA TRP A 473 -15.77 5.55 4.15
C TRP A 473 -14.97 4.71 5.14
N SER A 474 -13.85 5.22 5.63
CA SER A 474 -13.06 4.60 6.70
C SER A 474 -13.89 4.45 7.99
N LEU A 475 -14.69 5.46 8.34
CA LEU A 475 -15.58 5.44 9.50
C LEU A 475 -16.68 4.37 9.34
N VAL A 476 -17.33 4.31 8.18
CA VAL A 476 -18.30 3.24 7.88
C VAL A 476 -17.66 1.87 8.05
N ARG A 477 -16.47 1.66 7.50
CA ARG A 477 -15.73 0.40 7.65
C ARG A 477 -15.32 0.14 9.10
N ALA A 478 -15.01 1.16 9.89
CA ALA A 478 -14.76 1.01 11.32
C ALA A 478 -16.04 0.56 12.07
N THR A 479 -17.21 1.10 11.73
CA THR A 479 -18.50 0.69 12.30
C THR A 479 -18.82 -0.76 11.97
N VAL A 480 -18.69 -1.14 10.69
CA VAL A 480 -18.89 -2.53 10.26
C VAL A 480 -17.89 -3.46 10.96
N ARG A 481 -16.65 -3.00 11.17
CA ARG A 481 -15.63 -3.77 11.88
C ARG A 481 -16.00 -3.96 13.36
N TRP A 482 -16.62 -2.96 14.00
CA TRP A 482 -17.16 -3.09 15.36
C TRP A 482 -18.31 -4.10 15.43
N ALA A 483 -19.25 -4.05 14.49
CA ALA A 483 -20.31 -5.06 14.38
C ALA A 483 -19.72 -6.47 14.17
N LYS A 484 -18.69 -6.59 13.32
CA LYS A 484 -17.93 -7.82 13.15
C LYS A 484 -17.23 -8.25 14.44
N TYR A 485 -16.70 -7.33 15.25
CA TYR A 485 -16.06 -7.66 16.52
C TYR A 485 -17.03 -8.26 17.53
N ILE A 486 -18.28 -7.79 17.60
CA ILE A 486 -19.32 -8.43 18.41
C ILE A 486 -19.48 -9.92 18.03
N VAL A 487 -19.33 -10.24 16.74
CA VAL A 487 -19.43 -11.62 16.24
C VAL A 487 -18.12 -12.42 16.41
N THR A 488 -16.97 -11.74 16.38
CA THR A 488 -15.63 -12.38 16.29
C THR A 488 -14.81 -12.36 17.58
N PHE A 489 -15.14 -11.49 18.54
CA PHE A 489 -14.40 -11.30 19.78
C PHE A 489 -15.18 -11.94 20.92
N GLU A 490 -14.56 -12.87 21.64
CA GLU A 490 -15.27 -13.81 22.51
C GLU A 490 -15.71 -13.17 23.85
N ASP A 491 -14.96 -12.18 24.36
CA ASP A 491 -15.23 -11.50 25.64
C ASP A 491 -15.60 -10.01 25.47
N TRP A 492 -16.29 -9.67 24.38
CA TRP A 492 -16.52 -8.27 24.00
C TRP A 492 -17.36 -7.54 25.05
N LEU A 493 -18.31 -8.24 25.67
CA LEU A 493 -19.21 -7.71 26.67
C LEU A 493 -18.44 -7.36 27.96
N GLU A 494 -17.64 -8.29 28.48
CA GLU A 494 -16.82 -8.05 29.67
C GLU A 494 -15.77 -6.97 29.45
N PHE A 495 -15.18 -6.92 28.25
CA PHE A 495 -14.26 -5.86 27.88
C PHE A 495 -14.96 -4.49 27.85
N LEU A 496 -16.17 -4.42 27.30
CA LEU A 496 -16.96 -3.19 27.22
C LEU A 496 -17.41 -2.73 28.62
N LEU A 497 -17.82 -3.66 29.49
CA LEU A 497 -18.13 -3.40 30.90
C LEU A 497 -16.92 -2.88 31.67
N ARG A 498 -15.74 -3.48 31.51
CA ARG A 498 -14.49 -2.98 32.10
C ARG A 498 -14.13 -1.59 31.60
N LYS A 499 -14.42 -1.27 30.33
CA LYS A 499 -14.20 0.07 29.77
C LYS A 499 -15.22 1.09 30.26
N ALA A 500 -16.48 0.68 30.40
CA ALA A 500 -17.55 1.53 30.93
C ALA A 500 -17.29 1.86 32.40
N ARG A 501 -16.99 0.87 33.25
CA ARG A 501 -16.61 1.05 34.67
C ARG A 501 -15.46 2.06 34.85
N ARG A 502 -14.44 2.02 33.96
CA ARG A 502 -13.32 2.97 33.96
C ARG A 502 -13.73 4.41 33.69
N HIS A 503 -14.75 4.64 32.86
CA HIS A 503 -15.21 5.98 32.51
C HIS A 503 -16.33 6.49 33.41
N SER A 504 -17.17 5.61 33.96
CA SER A 504 -18.31 5.98 34.80
C SER A 504 -18.02 5.94 36.31
N GLY A 505 -16.93 5.30 36.75
CA GLY A 505 -16.56 5.16 38.16
C GLY A 505 -17.47 4.20 38.97
N GLN A 506 -18.61 3.78 38.42
CA GLN A 506 -19.57 2.89 39.08
C GLN A 506 -19.53 1.46 38.52
N PRO A 507 -19.68 0.42 39.37
CA PRO A 507 -19.79 -0.96 38.94
C PRO A 507 -21.11 -1.18 38.19
N ILE A 508 -21.02 -1.42 36.88
CA ILE A 508 -22.18 -1.85 36.09
C ILE A 508 -22.38 -3.34 36.33
N GLU A 509 -23.44 -3.70 37.04
CA GLU A 509 -23.94 -5.08 37.16
C GLU A 509 -25.02 -5.34 36.12
N LEU A 510 -24.81 -6.36 35.29
CA LEU A 510 -25.77 -6.79 34.28
C LEU A 510 -26.67 -7.89 34.84
N THR A 511 -27.96 -7.77 34.58
CA THR A 511 -28.95 -8.83 34.84
C THR A 511 -28.65 -10.08 34.00
N GLU A 512 -29.19 -11.23 34.41
CA GLU A 512 -28.96 -12.50 33.70
C GLU A 512 -29.47 -12.45 32.24
N ARG A 513 -30.57 -11.73 31.98
CA ARG A 513 -31.13 -11.52 30.64
C ARG A 513 -30.21 -10.64 29.77
N GLU A 514 -29.63 -9.59 30.35
CA GLU A 514 -28.63 -8.73 29.67
C GLU A 514 -27.33 -9.48 29.37
N ARG A 515 -26.93 -10.45 30.22
CA ARG A 515 -25.76 -11.30 29.95
C ARG A 515 -26.03 -12.34 28.85
N ARG A 516 -27.22 -12.94 28.80
CA ARG A 516 -27.59 -13.97 27.81
C ARG A 516 -27.84 -13.40 26.41
N LEU A 517 -28.52 -12.26 26.33
CA LEU A 517 -28.88 -11.62 25.05
C LEU A 517 -28.52 -10.12 25.05
N PRO A 518 -27.23 -9.79 25.15
CA PRO A 518 -26.75 -8.41 25.30
C PRO A 518 -27.20 -7.50 24.15
N LEU A 519 -27.26 -8.00 22.91
CA LEU A 519 -27.67 -7.20 21.74
C LEU A 519 -29.15 -6.86 21.68
N ILE A 520 -29.98 -7.44 22.54
CA ILE A 520 -31.41 -7.16 22.63
C ILE A 520 -31.70 -6.30 23.86
N PHE A 521 -31.10 -6.63 25.00
CA PHE A 521 -31.47 -6.04 26.29
C PHE A 521 -30.57 -4.89 26.78
N LEU A 522 -29.38 -4.66 26.18
CA LEU A 522 -28.51 -3.54 26.61
C LEU A 522 -28.85 -2.19 25.97
N TRP A 523 -29.72 -2.14 24.95
CA TRP A 523 -30.04 -0.89 24.27
C TRP A 523 -30.56 0.22 25.19
N PRO A 524 -31.46 -0.03 26.17
CA PRO A 524 -31.90 0.99 27.11
C PRO A 524 -30.75 1.64 27.89
N ARG A 525 -29.82 0.82 28.41
CA ARG A 525 -28.62 1.30 29.12
C ARG A 525 -27.64 2.05 28.22
N VAL A 526 -27.50 1.63 26.96
CA VAL A 526 -26.67 2.35 25.97
C VAL A 526 -27.28 3.71 25.66
N ILE A 527 -28.60 3.79 25.49
CA ILE A 527 -29.33 5.04 25.26
C ILE A 527 -29.21 5.97 26.47
N GLU A 528 -29.36 5.45 27.68
CA GLU A 528 -29.18 6.20 28.94
C GLU A 528 -27.74 6.73 29.10
N TYR A 529 -26.73 5.89 28.86
CA TYR A 529 -25.33 6.31 28.85
C TYR A 529 -25.08 7.42 27.82
N LEU A 530 -25.61 7.30 26.61
CA LEU A 530 -25.48 8.33 25.58
C LEU A 530 -26.22 9.63 25.95
N ARG A 531 -27.37 9.56 26.63
CA ARG A 531 -28.16 10.72 27.07
C ARG A 531 -27.50 11.49 28.23
N HIS A 532 -26.80 10.82 29.13
CA HIS A 532 -26.12 11.47 30.26
C HIS A 532 -24.70 11.94 29.93
N LYS A 533 -24.12 11.46 28.84
CA LYS A 533 -22.75 11.79 28.42
C LYS A 533 -22.54 13.28 28.06
N ASP A 534 -23.58 13.98 27.62
CA ASP A 534 -23.50 15.41 27.26
C ASP A 534 -23.64 16.36 28.46
N LYS A 535 -24.10 15.87 29.63
CA LYS A 535 -24.36 16.72 30.80
C LYS A 535 -23.17 16.88 31.74
N SER A 536 -22.20 15.96 31.74
CA SER A 536 -21.08 15.97 32.68
C SER A 536 -19.87 16.83 32.25
N TRP A 537 -20.01 17.66 31.20
CA TRP A 537 -18.89 18.40 30.61
C TRP A 537 -19.10 19.92 30.53
N ARG A 538 -20.19 20.44 31.12
CA ARG A 538 -20.47 21.89 31.26
C ARG A 538 -20.34 22.40 32.70
N ALA A 539 -19.75 21.61 33.59
CA ALA A 539 -19.42 22.02 34.96
C ALA A 539 -17.91 22.17 35.11
#